data_AF-A0A7K3ZNM2-F1
#
_entry.id   AF-A0A7K3ZNM2-F1
#
_cell.length_a   1.000
_cell.length_b   1.000
_cell.length_c   1.000
_cell.angle_alpha   90.00
_cell.angle_beta   90.00
_cell.angle_gamma   90.00
#
_symmetry.space_group_name_H-M   'P 1'
#
loop_
_entity.id
_entity.type
_entity.pdbx_description
1 polymer ?
#
loop_
_entity_poly.entity_id
_entity_poly.type
_entity_poly.pdbx_seq_one_letter_code
_entity_poly.pdbx_strand_id
1 'polypeptide(L)'
;MNLKLYALKNAGYSQTQERIQLVVVDLDRGKRYPLNFVCILPRYFRILEKRSSKFAKLFGTKSLTMAKELLVDAQHQEEDPEIITAIKRRIKDIDAKQDCTLPQQ
;
A
#
# COMPACT_ATOMS: atom_id res chain seq x y z
N MET A 1 16.44 2.03 -2.72
CA MET A 1 15.27 1.15 -2.93
C MET A 1 14.37 1.89 -3.89
N ASN A 2 14.27 1.37 -5.10
CA ASN A 2 13.40 1.85 -6.14
C ASN A 2 12.07 1.09 -6.02
N LEU A 3 11.19 1.60 -5.15
CA LEU A 3 9.96 0.91 -4.80
C LEU A 3 8.84 1.25 -5.79
N LYS A 4 8.07 0.23 -6.16
CA LYS A 4 6.84 0.38 -6.95
C LYS A 4 5.71 -0.43 -6.35
N LEU A 5 4.50 0.07 -6.47
CA LEU A 5 3.28 -0.62 -6.06
C LEU A 5 2.59 -1.22 -7.30
N TYR A 6 2.30 -2.52 -7.25
CA TYR A 6 1.49 -3.21 -8.24
C TYR A 6 0.19 -3.70 -7.62
N ALA A 7 -0.89 -3.66 -8.38
CA ALA A 7 -2.17 -4.20 -7.96
C ALA A 7 -2.39 -5.59 -8.59
N LEU A 8 -2.81 -6.54 -7.76
CA LEU A 8 -3.25 -7.86 -8.19
C LEU A 8 -4.75 -7.95 -7.98
N LYS A 9 -5.47 -8.22 -9.07
CA LYS A 9 -6.93 -8.38 -9.08
C LYS A 9 -7.27 -9.87 -9.10
N ASN A 10 -7.73 -10.41 -7.97
CA ASN A 10 -8.09 -11.82 -7.86
C ASN A 10 -9.54 -12.01 -8.36
N ALA A 11 -9.71 -12.81 -9.41
CA ALA A 11 -11.02 -13.10 -10.01
C ALA A 11 -11.76 -14.29 -9.36
N GLY A 12 -11.13 -15.02 -8.42
CA GLY A 12 -11.64 -16.29 -7.89
C GLY A 12 -11.97 -16.27 -6.39
N TYR A 13 -13.24 -16.58 -6.06
CA TYR A 13 -13.77 -17.22 -4.86
C TYR A 13 -13.23 -16.84 -3.46
N SER A 14 -13.84 -15.80 -2.88
CA SER A 14 -14.62 -15.87 -1.63
C SER A 14 -15.04 -14.44 -1.27
N GLN A 15 -16.27 -14.22 -0.79
CA GLN A 15 -16.75 -12.89 -0.36
C GLN A 15 -15.87 -12.26 0.76
N THR A 16 -14.98 -13.06 1.35
CA THR A 16 -14.09 -12.72 2.45
C THR A 16 -12.65 -12.38 2.04
N GLN A 17 -12.19 -12.81 0.85
CA GLN A 17 -10.84 -12.49 0.36
C GLN A 17 -10.87 -11.28 -0.59
N GLU A 18 -9.99 -10.33 -0.31
CA GLU A 18 -9.97 -9.02 -0.94
C GLU A 18 -9.68 -9.12 -2.44
N ARG A 19 -10.59 -8.58 -3.26
CA ARG A 19 -10.49 -8.59 -4.73
C ARG A 19 -9.23 -7.92 -5.26
N ILE A 20 -8.63 -6.99 -4.49
CA ILE A 20 -7.45 -6.21 -4.89
C ILE A 20 -6.40 -6.25 -3.80
N GLN A 21 -5.25 -6.85 -4.12
CA GLN A 21 -4.05 -6.85 -3.28
C GLN A 21 -3.02 -5.87 -3.85
N LEU A 22 -2.40 -5.08 -2.97
CA LEU A 22 -1.35 -4.13 -3.37
C LEU A 22 -0.01 -4.69 -2.94
N VAL A 23 0.88 -4.89 -3.89
CA VAL A 23 2.19 -5.53 -3.72
C VAL A 23 3.27 -4.48 -3.90
N VAL A 24 4.18 -4.42 -2.93
CA VAL A 24 5.38 -3.58 -3.00
C VAL A 24 6.51 -4.42 -3.58
N VAL A 25 7.13 -3.91 -4.64
CA VAL A 25 8.34 -4.46 -5.24
C VAL A 25 9.48 -3.45 -5.16
N ASP A 26 10.71 -3.94 -5.20
CA ASP A 26 11.93 -3.13 -5.28
C ASP A 26 12.65 -3.46 -6.59
N LEU A 27 12.63 -2.52 -7.52
CA LEU A 27 13.23 -2.66 -8.85
C LEU A 27 14.76 -2.75 -8.79
N ASP A 28 15.39 -2.32 -7.69
CA ASP A 28 16.84 -2.48 -7.47
C ASP A 28 17.20 -3.93 -7.10
N ARG A 29 16.28 -4.69 -6.48
CA ARG A 29 16.52 -6.09 -6.07
C ARG A 29 16.47 -7.07 -7.24
N GLY A 30 15.76 -6.72 -8.30
CA GLY A 30 15.63 -7.56 -9.47
C GLY A 30 14.68 -6.97 -10.50
N LYS A 31 14.85 -7.40 -11.76
CA LYS A 31 14.01 -6.92 -12.87
C LYS A 31 12.68 -7.67 -13.00
N ARG A 32 12.50 -8.78 -12.27
CA ARG A 32 11.36 -9.69 -12.44
C ARG A 32 10.81 -10.18 -11.10
N TYR A 33 9.50 -10.39 -11.07
CA TYR A 33 8.82 -11.10 -9.99
C TYR A 33 9.17 -12.61 -10.03
N PRO A 34 9.33 -13.30 -8.90
CA PRO A 34 9.20 -12.83 -7.52
C PRO A 34 10.48 -12.23 -6.91
N LEU A 35 11.59 -12.15 -7.65
CA LEU A 35 12.89 -11.71 -7.12
C LEU A 35 12.88 -10.26 -6.60
N ASN A 36 12.02 -9.41 -7.16
CA ASN A 36 11.81 -8.03 -6.73
C ASN A 36 10.73 -7.88 -5.64
N PHE A 37 10.10 -8.95 -5.17
CA PHE A 37 9.04 -8.87 -4.17
C PHE A 37 9.58 -8.42 -2.80
N VAL A 38 8.93 -7.42 -2.22
CA VAL A 38 9.24 -6.95 -0.86
C VAL A 38 8.19 -7.47 0.12
N CYS A 39 6.94 -7.03 -0.06
CA CYS A 39 5.81 -7.41 0.79
C CYS A 39 4.48 -6.99 0.17
N ILE A 40 3.38 -7.49 0.73
CA ILE A 40 2.03 -6.97 0.48
C ILE A 40 1.82 -5.74 1.36
N LEU A 41 1.33 -4.64 0.78
CA LEU A 41 0.95 -3.44 1.51
C LEU A 41 -0.35 -3.72 2.30
N PRO A 42 -0.30 -3.64 3.64
CA PRO A 42 -1.48 -3.88 4.48
C PRO A 42 -2.61 -2.93 4.11
N ARG A 43 -3.84 -3.42 4.17
CA ARG A 43 -5.03 -2.59 3.96
C ARG A 43 -5.25 -1.60 5.08
N TYR A 44 -5.12 -2.07 6.33
CA TYR A 44 -5.41 -1.26 7.50
C TYR A 44 -4.14 -0.61 8.04
N PHE A 45 -4.09 0.72 8.01
CA PHE A 45 -2.93 1.48 8.48
C PHE A 45 -2.65 1.33 9.98
N ARG A 46 -3.65 0.94 10.79
CA ARG A 46 -3.44 0.52 12.19
C ARG A 46 -2.43 -0.62 12.33
N ILE A 47 -2.27 -1.45 11.30
CA ILE A 47 -1.27 -2.55 11.25
C ILE A 47 0.13 -1.99 10.99
N LEU A 48 0.24 -0.86 10.27
CA LEU A 48 1.52 -0.17 10.07
C LEU A 48 2.03 0.45 11.38
N GLU A 49 1.13 1.06 12.15
CA GLU A 49 1.47 1.67 13.45
C GLU A 49 1.93 0.63 14.48
N LYS A 50 1.24 -0.52 14.55
CA LYS A 50 1.60 -1.62 15.44
C LYS A 50 2.88 -2.35 15.05
N ARG A 51 3.54 -1.94 13.95
CA ARG A 51 4.74 -2.58 13.37
C ARG A 51 4.57 -4.09 13.17
N SER A 52 3.33 -4.54 12.99
CA SER A 52 3.01 -5.95 12.91
C SER A 52 3.10 -6.48 11.47
N SER A 53 3.10 -5.61 10.46
CA SER A 53 3.32 -5.99 9.08
C SER A 53 4.81 -6.02 8.69
N LYS A 54 5.15 -6.83 7.67
CA LYS A 54 6.50 -6.85 7.07
C LYS A 54 6.90 -5.46 6.54
N PHE A 55 5.95 -4.73 5.93
CA PHE A 55 6.17 -3.36 5.48
C PHE A 55 6.59 -2.45 6.64
N ALA A 56 5.87 -2.51 7.76
CA ALA A 56 6.15 -1.65 8.91
C ALA A 56 7.45 -2.00 9.64
N LYS A 57 7.85 -3.29 9.62
CA LYS A 57 9.16 -3.71 10.11
C LYS A 57 10.30 -3.18 9.24
N LEU A 58 10.09 -3.04 7.93
CA LEU A 58 11.09 -2.53 6.98
C LEU A 58 11.23 -1.02 7.04
N PHE A 59 10.13 -0.28 7.06
CA PHE A 59 10.13 1.19 6.93
C PHE A 59 9.93 1.93 8.25
N GLY A 60 9.62 1.22 9.34
CA GLY A 60 9.57 1.77 10.70
C GLY A 60 8.64 2.99 10.81
N THR A 61 9.16 4.10 11.33
CA THR A 61 8.40 5.36 11.47
C THR A 61 8.04 6.00 10.14
N LYS A 62 8.77 5.72 9.05
CA LYS A 62 8.50 6.24 7.70
C LYS A 62 7.42 5.46 6.96
N SER A 63 6.90 4.38 7.55
CA SER A 63 5.96 3.48 6.88
C SER A 63 4.70 4.19 6.39
N LEU A 64 4.13 5.10 7.17
CA LEU A 64 2.90 5.78 6.76
C LEU A 64 3.14 6.70 5.56
N THR A 65 4.19 7.52 5.61
CA THR A 65 4.60 8.41 4.52
C THR A 65 4.94 7.63 3.26
N MET A 66 5.77 6.59 3.38
CA MET A 66 6.16 5.74 2.24
C MET A 66 4.96 5.02 1.63
N ALA A 67 4.02 4.53 2.44
CA ALA A 67 2.80 3.92 1.93
C ALA A 67 1.95 4.92 1.15
N LYS A 68 1.82 6.17 1.63
CA LYS A 68 1.07 7.22 0.94
C LYS A 68 1.71 7.59 -0.40
N GLU A 69 3.03 7.80 -0.43
CA GLU A 69 3.76 8.10 -1.66
C GLU A 69 3.57 6.99 -2.71
N LEU A 70 3.75 5.72 -2.30
CA LEU A 70 3.54 4.57 -3.18
C LEU A 70 2.10 4.47 -3.72
N LEU A 71 1.10 4.83 -2.91
CA LEU A 71 -0.30 4.85 -3.32
C LEU A 71 -0.59 5.98 -4.30
N VAL A 72 -0.07 7.18 -4.06
CA VAL A 72 -0.24 8.34 -4.94
C VAL A 72 0.42 8.08 -6.29
N ASP A 73 1.65 7.58 -6.29
CA ASP A 73 2.36 7.24 -7.53
C ASP A 73 1.62 6.16 -8.33
N ALA A 74 1.11 5.14 -7.66
CA ALA A 74 0.31 4.10 -8.31
C ALA A 74 -1.02 4.63 -8.85
N GLN A 75 -1.67 5.56 -8.14
CA GLN A 75 -2.90 6.19 -8.61
C GLN A 75 -2.73 6.92 -9.94
N HIS A 76 -1.58 7.58 -10.16
CA HIS A 76 -1.29 8.30 -11.40
C HIS A 76 -0.98 7.38 -12.59
N GLN A 77 -0.58 6.14 -12.33
CA GLN A 77 -0.16 5.18 -13.36
C GLN A 77 -1.20 4.08 -13.64
N GLU A 78 -2.23 3.96 -12.80
CA GLU A 78 -3.26 2.93 -12.91
C GLU A 78 -4.42 3.38 -13.80
N GLU A 79 -4.95 2.45 -14.58
CA GLU A 79 -6.07 2.68 -15.50
C GLU A 79 -7.33 1.91 -15.08
N ASP A 80 -7.20 0.79 -14.34
CA ASP A 80 -8.36 0.02 -13.88
C ASP A 80 -9.16 0.82 -12.81
N PRO A 81 -10.43 1.16 -13.07
CA PRO A 81 -11.24 1.98 -12.17
C PRO A 81 -11.44 1.35 -10.78
N GLU A 82 -11.54 0.03 -10.68
CA GLU A 82 -11.70 -0.66 -9.40
C GLU A 82 -10.41 -0.57 -8.57
N ILE A 83 -9.25 -0.71 -9.22
CA ILE A 83 -7.94 -0.55 -8.58
C ILE A 83 -7.74 0.90 -8.13
N ILE A 84 -8.01 1.88 -9.00
CA ILE A 84 -7.96 3.31 -8.65
C ILE A 84 -8.85 3.59 -7.43
N THR A 85 -10.04 3.03 -7.40
CA THR A 85 -10.99 3.20 -6.28
C THR A 85 -10.43 2.63 -4.98
N ALA A 86 -9.83 1.44 -5.04
CA ALA A 86 -9.18 0.82 -3.88
C ALA A 86 -7.99 1.64 -3.37
N ILE A 87 -7.18 2.20 -4.28
CA ILE A 87 -6.04 3.06 -3.95
C ILE A 87 -6.52 4.37 -3.31
N LYS A 88 -7.48 5.07 -3.93
CA LYS A 88 -8.06 6.32 -3.40
C LYS A 88 -8.64 6.14 -2.01
N ARG A 89 -9.37 5.05 -1.77
CA ARG A 89 -9.90 4.72 -0.45
C ARG A 89 -8.79 4.60 0.59
N ARG A 90 -7.70 3.91 0.24
CA ARG A 90 -6.55 3.75 1.13
C ARG A 90 -5.85 5.08 1.42
N ILE A 91 -5.69 5.96 0.44
CA ILE A 91 -5.13 7.31 0.65
C ILE A 91 -6.00 8.09 1.64
N LYS A 92 -7.33 8.09 1.43
CA LYS A 92 -8.28 8.75 2.32
C LYS A 92 -8.20 8.23 3.76
N ASP A 93 -8.03 6.93 3.95
CA ASP A 93 -7.86 6.32 5.28
C ASP A 93 -6.56 6.78 5.97
N ILE A 94 -5.50 7.10 5.22
CA ILE A 94 -4.27 7.72 5.76
C ILE A 94 -4.53 9.17 6.15
N ASP A 95 -5.15 9.95 5.26
CA ASP A 95 -5.36 11.39 5.44
C ASP A 95 -6.27 11.68 6.64
N ALA A 96 -7.40 10.97 6.71
CA ALA A 96 -8.34 11.08 7.83
C ALA A 96 -7.68 10.78 9.19
N LYS A 97 -6.59 9.99 9.19
CA LYS A 97 -5.82 9.70 10.39
C LYS A 97 -4.81 10.80 10.71
N GLN A 98 -4.15 11.38 9.71
CA GLN A 98 -3.21 12.50 9.90
C GLN A 98 -3.94 13.72 10.49
N ASP A 99 -5.15 14.00 10.02
CA ASP A 99 -5.99 15.09 10.53
C ASP A 99 -6.42 14.90 11.99
N CYS A 100 -6.55 13.65 12.48
CA CYS A 100 -6.84 13.36 13.89
C CYS A 100 -5.62 13.43 14.82
N THR A 101 -4.39 13.54 14.30
CA THR A 101 -3.15 13.64 15.09
C THR A 101 -2.59 15.05 15.19
N LEU A 102 -3.18 16.02 14.48
CA LEU A 102 -2.90 17.43 14.69
C LEU A 102 -3.68 17.90 15.92
N PRO A 103 -3.04 18.43 16.97
CA PRO A 103 -3.79 19.15 17.99
C PRO A 103 -4.47 20.34 17.31
N GLN A 104 -5.78 20.46 17.48
CA GLN A 104 -6.49 21.68 17.18
C GLN A 104 -5.80 22.79 17.98
N GLN A 105 -5.18 23.74 17.26
CA GLN A 105 -4.59 24.94 17.86
C GLN A 105 -5.67 25.81 18.48
#